data_AF-A0A3D2RRM1-F1
#
_entry.id   AF-A0A3D2RRM1-F1
#
_cell.length_a   1.000
_cell.length_b   1.000
_cell.length_c   1.000
_cell.angle_alpha   90.00
_cell.angle_beta   90.00
_cell.angle_gamma   90.00
#
_symmetry.space_group_name_H-M   'P 1'
#
loop_
_entity.id
_entity.type
_entity.pdbx_description
1 polymer ?
#
loop_
_entity_poly.entity_id
_entity_poly.type
_entity_poly.pdbx_seq_one_letter_code
_entity_poly.pdbx_strand_id
1 'polypeptide(L)'
;EAGGNLIAVTASGQVRRVGIPGIQVNHVGTTPDGRLFSVDNWRGTSELLIGSNLSGKTTLVCESRTSMGPSQATHAHPYLSPDANWLVFNSDSPGRPQIHVASVPKSMTTDVLSDD
;
A
#
# COMPACT_ATOMS: atom_id res chain seq x y z
N GLU A 1 -16.23 15.97 -3.21
CA GLU A 1 -15.00 15.54 -2.53
C GLU A 1 -14.74 14.08 -2.87
N ALA A 2 -13.80 13.80 -3.76
CA ALA A 2 -13.59 12.45 -4.28
C ALA A 2 -12.75 11.64 -3.27
N GLY A 3 -13.42 11.03 -2.29
CA GLY A 3 -12.78 10.08 -1.38
C GLY A 3 -12.14 8.93 -2.16
N GLY A 4 -10.99 8.44 -1.69
CA GLY A 4 -10.25 7.34 -2.32
C GLY A 4 -11.10 6.07 -2.48
N ASN A 5 -10.63 5.12 -3.30
CA ASN A 5 -11.36 3.91 -3.70
C ASN A 5 -11.08 2.68 -2.82
N LEU A 6 -10.34 2.81 -1.71
CA LEU A 6 -10.09 1.71 -0.78
C LEU A 6 -11.28 1.49 0.17
N ILE A 7 -11.76 0.24 0.22
CA ILE A 7 -12.84 -0.20 1.11
C ILE A 7 -12.36 -1.34 2.01
N ALA A 8 -12.86 -1.38 3.24
CA ALA A 8 -12.76 -2.52 4.14
C ALA A 8 -14.12 -3.21 4.23
N VAL A 9 -14.10 -4.54 4.24
CA VAL A 9 -15.30 -5.37 4.37
C VAL A 9 -15.07 -6.34 5.53
N THR A 10 -15.96 -6.33 6.52
CA THR A 10 -15.90 -7.27 7.63
C THR A 10 -16.41 -8.66 7.19
N ALA A 11 -16.11 -9.69 7.97
CA ALA A 11 -16.67 -11.04 7.74
C ALA A 11 -18.21 -11.08 7.78
N SER A 12 -18.86 -10.13 8.47
CA SER A 12 -20.32 -9.96 8.49
C SER A 12 -20.86 -9.15 7.31
N GLY A 13 -20.01 -8.73 6.37
CA GLY A 13 -20.40 -7.96 5.18
C GLY A 13 -20.55 -6.46 5.43
N GLN A 14 -20.14 -5.94 6.59
CA GLN A 14 -20.15 -4.49 6.82
C GLN A 14 -19.06 -3.84 5.98
N VAL A 15 -19.46 -2.82 5.20
CA VAL A 15 -18.56 -2.10 4.29
C VAL A 15 -18.26 -0.73 4.87
N ARG A 16 -16.99 -0.35 4.90
CA ARG A 16 -16.54 1.00 5.24
C ARG A 16 -15.51 1.49 4.24
N ARG A 17 -15.61 2.75 3.83
CA ARG A 17 -14.52 3.40 3.08
C ARG A 17 -13.36 3.67 4.03
N VAL A 18 -12.20 3.08 3.73
CA VAL A 18 -10.93 3.41 4.39
C VAL A 18 -10.36 4.68 3.76
N GLY A 19 -10.51 4.82 2.43
CA GLY A 19 -10.36 6.05 1.65
C GLY A 19 -9.16 6.92 1.99
N ILE A 20 -8.08 6.83 1.22
CA ILE A 20 -6.96 7.78 1.31
C ILE A 20 -7.34 9.05 0.53
N PRO A 21 -7.51 10.23 1.16
CA PRO A 21 -7.94 11.43 0.46
C PRO A 21 -7.00 11.79 -0.70
N GLY A 22 -7.56 12.00 -1.90
CA GLY A 22 -6.78 12.38 -3.08
C GLY A 22 -6.00 11.25 -3.76
N ILE A 23 -6.01 10.03 -3.23
CA ILE A 23 -5.28 8.89 -3.80
C ILE A 23 -6.25 7.81 -4.30
N GLN A 24 -6.06 7.40 -5.55
CA GLN A 24 -6.68 6.21 -6.12
C GLN A 24 -5.66 5.08 -6.11
N VAL A 25 -6.04 3.96 -5.51
CA VAL A 25 -5.19 2.78 -5.37
C VAL A 25 -5.59 1.68 -6.36
N ASN A 26 -4.63 0.90 -6.85
CA ASN A 26 -4.92 -0.21 -7.78
C ASN A 26 -4.76 -1.58 -7.12
N HIS A 27 -3.67 -1.77 -6.39
CA HIS A 27 -3.31 -3.01 -5.74
C HIS A 27 -3.39 -2.83 -4.23
N VAL A 28 -3.78 -3.91 -3.56
CA VAL A 28 -3.90 -3.93 -2.10
C VAL A 28 -3.35 -5.25 -1.55
N GLY A 29 -2.58 -5.14 -0.48
CA GLY A 29 -2.12 -6.24 0.37
C GLY A 29 -2.49 -5.97 1.83
N THR A 30 -2.40 -6.99 2.68
CA THR A 30 -2.61 -6.89 4.13
C THR A 30 -1.62 -7.74 4.88
N THR A 31 -1.25 -7.34 6.09
CA THR A 31 -0.52 -8.21 7.01
C THR A 31 -1.40 -9.39 7.46
N PRO A 32 -0.81 -10.53 7.88
CA PRO A 32 -1.57 -11.72 8.30
C PRO A 32 -2.52 -11.47 9.49
N ASP A 33 -2.17 -10.55 10.37
CA ASP A 33 -3.00 -10.13 11.51
C ASP A 33 -4.11 -9.14 11.11
N GLY A 34 -4.16 -8.72 9.85
CA GLY A 34 -5.17 -7.82 9.32
C GLY A 34 -5.08 -6.39 9.86
N ARG A 35 -4.00 -6.01 10.55
CA ARG A 35 -3.89 -4.67 11.13
C ARG A 35 -3.46 -3.62 10.12
N LEU A 36 -2.54 -3.97 9.22
CA LEU A 36 -1.98 -3.06 8.23
C LEU A 36 -2.38 -3.46 6.81
N PHE A 37 -2.64 -2.47 5.96
CA PHE A 37 -2.68 -2.62 4.51
C PHE A 37 -1.45 -2.03 3.83
N SER A 38 -1.17 -2.48 2.62
CA SER A 38 -0.24 -1.88 1.67
C SER A 38 -0.94 -1.59 0.35
N VAL A 39 -0.65 -0.45 -0.27
CA VAL A 39 -1.27 -0.01 -1.54
C VAL A 39 -0.30 0.76 -2.41
N ASP A 40 -0.56 0.81 -3.72
CA ASP A 40 0.11 1.69 -4.68
C ASP A 40 -0.82 2.80 -5.16
N ASN A 41 -0.30 4.03 -5.25
CA ASN A 41 -0.89 5.10 -6.05
C ASN A 41 -0.51 4.84 -7.50
N TRP A 42 -1.45 4.44 -8.36
CA TRP A 42 -1.11 4.08 -9.75
C TRP A 42 -0.68 5.27 -10.63
N ARG A 43 -0.74 6.49 -10.09
CA ARG A 43 -0.37 7.74 -10.79
C ARG A 43 1.03 8.20 -10.37
N GLY A 44 1.60 9.09 -11.19
CA GLY A 44 2.88 9.75 -10.87
C GLY A 44 4.03 8.75 -10.78
N THR A 45 4.83 8.84 -9.71
CA THR A 45 6.01 7.99 -9.45
C THR A 45 5.65 6.62 -8.87
N SER A 46 4.37 6.29 -8.76
CA SER A 46 3.86 5.10 -8.11
C SER A 46 4.28 5.02 -6.63
N GLU A 47 3.74 5.96 -5.85
CA GLU A 47 3.90 6.01 -4.39
C GLU A 47 3.34 4.73 -3.75
N LEU A 48 4.09 4.17 -2.81
CA LEU A 48 3.71 2.97 -2.06
C LEU A 48 3.43 3.36 -0.62
N LEU A 49 2.20 3.11 -0.18
CA LEU A 49 1.73 3.51 1.14
C LEU A 49 1.40 2.27 1.98
N ILE A 50 1.51 2.46 3.29
CA ILE A 50 0.93 1.55 4.28
C ILE A 50 -0.06 2.30 5.15
N GLY A 51 -0.99 1.59 5.77
CA GLY A 51 -1.92 2.21 6.69
C GLY A 51 -2.66 1.22 7.56
N SER A 52 -3.37 1.76 8.56
CA SER A 52 -4.22 0.99 9.45
C SER A 52 -5.52 0.57 8.76
N ASN A 53 -5.84 -0.72 8.81
CA ASN A 53 -7.15 -1.19 8.37
C ASN A 53 -8.30 -0.66 9.24
N LEU A 54 -8.04 -0.30 10.51
CA LEU A 54 -9.06 0.21 11.43
C LEU A 54 -9.30 1.71 11.23
N SER A 55 -8.29 2.54 11.47
CA SER A 55 -8.43 4.00 11.43
C SER A 55 -8.33 4.57 10.00
N GLY A 56 -7.65 3.88 9.08
CA GLY A 56 -7.33 4.40 7.74
C GLY A 56 -6.19 5.40 7.73
N LYS A 57 -5.54 5.66 8.88
CA LYS A 57 -4.32 6.46 8.95
C LYS A 57 -3.25 5.83 8.06
N THR A 58 -2.60 6.64 7.22
CA THR A 58 -1.65 6.18 6.20
C THR A 58 -0.35 6.95 6.23
N THR A 59 0.71 6.32 5.74
CA THR A 59 2.01 6.96 5.52
C THR A 59 2.66 6.44 4.23
N LEU A 60 3.48 7.29 3.61
CA LEU A 60 4.30 6.94 2.45
C LEU A 60 5.52 6.13 2.90
N VAL A 61 5.77 4.99 2.27
CA VAL A 61 6.99 4.19 2.50
C VAL A 61 8.08 4.61 1.51
N CYS A 62 7.78 4.54 0.21
CA CYS A 62 8.70 4.91 -0.87
C CYS A 62 7.95 5.09 -2.20
N GLU A 63 8.68 5.45 -3.26
CA GLU A 63 8.19 5.41 -4.65
C GLU A 63 8.71 4.15 -5.34
N SER A 64 7.84 3.41 -6.04
CA SER A 64 8.29 2.24 -6.82
C SER A 64 9.02 2.65 -8.11
N ARG A 65 8.66 3.82 -8.66
CA ARG A 65 9.16 4.34 -9.95
C ARG A 65 8.95 3.38 -11.11
N THR A 66 7.97 2.51 -10.99
CA THR A 66 7.59 1.59 -12.05
C THR A 66 6.86 2.35 -13.17
N SER A 67 6.98 1.88 -14.41
CA SER A 67 6.38 2.56 -15.57
C SER A 67 4.85 2.47 -15.62
N MET A 68 4.23 1.54 -14.89
CA MET A 68 2.78 1.32 -14.86
C MET A 68 2.17 1.12 -16.26
N GLY A 69 2.90 0.44 -17.16
CA GLY A 69 2.47 0.15 -18.52
C GLY A 69 1.38 -0.93 -18.60
N PRO A 70 1.01 -1.36 -19.82
CA PRO A 70 -0.04 -2.37 -20.01
C PRO A 70 0.29 -3.75 -19.42
N SER A 71 1.57 -4.06 -19.23
CA SER A 71 2.02 -5.33 -18.64
C SER A 71 1.97 -5.27 -17.11
N GLN A 72 1.36 -6.26 -16.47
CA GLN A 72 1.33 -6.38 -15.00
C GLN A 72 2.73 -6.49 -14.38
N ALA A 73 3.73 -6.97 -15.14
CA ALA A 73 5.11 -6.99 -14.67
C ALA A 73 5.70 -5.58 -14.43
N THR A 74 5.06 -4.54 -14.97
CA THR A 74 5.44 -3.13 -14.80
C THR A 74 4.62 -2.42 -13.72
N HIS A 75 3.83 -3.15 -12.93
CA HIS A 75 3.00 -2.61 -11.84
C HIS A 75 3.64 -2.96 -10.50
N ALA A 76 3.44 -2.14 -9.46
CA ALA A 76 4.22 -2.27 -8.23
C ALA A 76 3.83 -3.45 -7.32
N HIS A 77 2.55 -3.85 -7.26
CA HIS A 77 2.06 -4.96 -6.43
C HIS A 77 2.69 -5.00 -5.00
N PRO A 78 2.49 -3.97 -4.16
CA PRO A 78 3.18 -3.87 -2.89
C PRO A 78 2.59 -4.81 -1.81
N TYR A 79 3.47 -5.56 -1.15
CA TYR A 79 3.13 -6.44 -0.02
C TYR A 79 4.06 -6.22 1.17
N LEU A 80 3.48 -6.04 2.35
CA LEU A 80 4.24 -6.07 3.60
C LEU A 80 4.72 -7.49 3.91
N SER A 81 5.95 -7.61 4.41
CA SER A 81 6.41 -8.85 5.05
C SER A 81 5.54 -9.17 6.28
N PRO A 82 5.44 -10.45 6.70
CA PRO A 82 4.61 -10.83 7.85
C PRO A 82 4.93 -10.08 9.16
N ASP A 83 6.18 -9.67 9.34
CA ASP A 83 6.65 -8.89 10.49
C ASP A 83 6.53 -7.36 10.31
N ALA A 84 6.02 -6.92 9.15
CA ALA A 84 5.89 -5.54 8.72
C ALA A 84 7.19 -4.71 8.73
N ASN A 85 8.35 -5.37 8.67
CA ASN A 85 9.65 -4.70 8.60
C ASN A 85 10.08 -4.35 7.16
N TRP A 86 9.42 -4.94 6.16
CA TRP A 86 9.75 -4.76 4.75
C TRP A 86 8.49 -4.57 3.90
N LEU A 87 8.59 -3.70 2.91
CA LEU A 87 7.62 -3.61 1.82
C LEU A 87 8.28 -4.15 0.55
N VAL A 88 7.74 -5.25 0.03
CA VAL A 88 8.19 -5.91 -1.21
C VAL A 88 7.34 -5.40 -2.37
N PHE A 89 7.96 -5.05 -3.49
CA PHE A 89 7.26 -4.54 -4.67
C PHE A 89 8.03 -4.80 -5.95
N ASN A 90 7.34 -4.76 -7.08
CA ASN A 90 7.92 -4.80 -8.41
C ASN A 90 8.34 -3.40 -8.87
N SER A 91 9.47 -3.28 -9.57
CA SER A 91 9.84 -2.07 -10.30
C SER A 91 10.61 -2.42 -11.56
N ASP A 92 10.33 -1.69 -12.64
CA ASP A 92 11.12 -1.72 -13.87
C ASP A 92 12.05 -0.49 -14.02
N SER A 93 12.19 0.33 -12.98
CA SER A 93 13.07 1.51 -12.99
C SER A 93 14.54 1.23 -13.38
N PRO A 94 15.13 0.03 -13.13
CA PRO A 94 16.46 -0.31 -13.63
C PRO A 94 16.49 -0.72 -15.13
N GLY A 95 15.38 -0.63 -15.85
CA GLY A 95 15.22 -0.99 -17.27
C GLY A 95 14.57 -2.36 -17.53
N ARG A 96 14.28 -3.15 -16.48
CA ARG A 96 13.51 -4.40 -16.58
C ARG A 96 12.80 -4.70 -15.25
N PRO A 97 11.61 -5.34 -15.26
CA PRO A 97 10.90 -5.76 -14.06
C PRO A 97 11.75 -6.60 -13.11
N GLN A 98 11.84 -6.16 -11.85
CA GLN A 98 12.53 -6.86 -10.76
C GLN A 98 11.75 -6.71 -9.45
N ILE A 99 12.09 -7.55 -8.47
CA ILE A 99 11.59 -7.43 -7.09
C ILE A 99 12.52 -6.53 -6.30
N HIS A 100 11.95 -5.52 -5.66
CA HIS A 100 12.60 -4.57 -4.79
C HIS A 100 12.03 -4.68 -3.38
N VAL A 101 12.79 -4.18 -2.41
CA VAL A 101 12.37 -4.10 -1.01
C VAL A 101 12.70 -2.72 -0.44
N ALA A 102 11.77 -2.16 0.32
CA ALA A 102 12.00 -0.99 1.15
C ALA A 102 11.87 -1.37 2.62
N SER A 103 12.78 -0.87 3.46
CA SER A 103 12.66 -1.02 4.91
C SER A 103 11.45 -0.24 5.40
N VAL A 104 10.70 -0.81 6.33
CA VAL A 104 9.62 -0.16 7.07
C VAL A 104 10.07 -0.05 8.54
N PRO A 105 10.65 1.08 8.94
CA PRO A 105 10.98 1.36 10.33
C PRO A 105 9.78 1.15 11.26
N LYS A 106 10.04 0.57 12.43
CA LYS A 106 8.98 0.28 13.41
C LYS A 106 8.15 1.53 13.77
N SER A 107 8.81 2.70 13.85
CA SER A 107 8.15 3.98 14.11
C SER A 107 7.04 4.32 13.12
N MET A 108 7.18 3.95 11.84
CA MET A 108 6.10 4.14 10.85
C MET A 108 4.88 3.31 11.21
N THR A 109 5.07 2.01 11.51
CA THR A 109 3.97 1.12 11.90
C THR A 109 3.33 1.55 13.22
N THR A 110 4.13 2.02 14.18
CA THR A 110 3.63 2.53 15.46
C THR A 110 2.82 3.80 15.27
N ASP A 111 3.26 4.73 14.42
CA ASP A 111 2.52 5.96 14.14
C ASP A 111 1.19 5.67 13.43
N VAL A 112 1.18 4.88 12.35
CA VAL A 112 -0.07 4.59 11.63
C VAL A 112 -1.09 3.81 12.46
N LEU A 113 -0.64 3.07 13.50
CA LEU A 113 -1.49 2.32 14.41
C LEU A 113 -1.76 3.07 15.74
N SER A 114 -1.35 4.34 15.88
CA SER A 114 -1.47 5.05 17.16
C SER A 114 -2.91 5.34 17.58
N ASP A 115 -3.82 5.39 16.60
CA ASP A 115 -5.20 5.83 16.76
C ASP A 115 -6.19 4.65 16.63
N ASP A 116 -5.67 3.43 16.73
CA ASP A 116 -6.41 2.16 16.67
C ASP A 116 -6.94 1.71 18.02
#